data_AF-A0AAD2FQA2-F1
#
_entry.id   AF-A0AAD2FQA2-F1
#
_cell.length_a   1.000
_cell.length_b   1.000
_cell.length_c   1.000
_cell.angle_alpha   90.00
_cell.angle_beta   90.00
_cell.angle_gamma   90.00
#
_symmetry.space_group_name_H-M   'P 1'
#
loop_
_entity.id
_entity.type
_entity.pdbx_description
1 polymer ?
#
loop_
_entity_poly.entity_id
_entity_poly.type
_entity_poly.pdbx_seq_one_letter_code
_entity_poly.pdbx_strand_id
1 'polypeptide(L)'
;MNRNLHVPILTYAAVLVALGITRSADAFYVDVSRKTRRSMMTPSTQLHQSSFNSDPYSAKPVLVVGATGKVGRKVVRTLLDQKLRVRALVRNETKAVELFAKEMMSSAKAKDDGDSPMLEFVVSDLGKADRKALETAVQGCQSIISVSGAMRFSKLTDFLPWRLFQQDTSKWCDDTSHPYYANYRAQKLLIDLAAEYQCRRFVRLTGLSVGFSPFNLVSMIFSSVLSMTSRHHFALEQYLRNSNVPYVIIRPGGLAEEDRNLSKTNLQVDPSGMLPPPGRVPRSDVAALAALTVSDPTALDPSKSYTLGVRAVGDMKPKPQGSKEEGLPTALECLQSIKGQEDANDKTVVAKPHGLAVALFVYSLAFIGFKLTFAVVGAALRLFGVSTS
;
A
#
# COMPACT_ATOMS: atom_id res chain seq x y z
N MET A 1 27.52 -15.60 -11.89
CA MET A 1 27.00 -16.94 -12.30
C MET A 1 25.58 -17.10 -11.81
N ASN A 2 24.58 -16.93 -12.68
CA ASN A 2 23.22 -17.43 -12.44
C ASN A 2 22.47 -17.56 -13.79
N ARG A 3 22.97 -18.40 -14.70
CA ARG A 3 22.38 -18.63 -16.04
C ARG A 3 21.29 -19.71 -16.07
N ASN A 4 21.06 -20.42 -14.95
CA ASN A 4 20.13 -21.57 -14.93
C ASN A 4 18.69 -21.23 -14.52
N LEU A 5 18.41 -20.00 -14.05
CA LEU A 5 17.03 -19.59 -13.70
C LEU A 5 16.24 -19.02 -14.90
N HIS A 6 16.93 -18.61 -15.98
CA HIS A 6 16.30 -18.01 -17.16
C HIS A 6 15.59 -19.04 -18.07
N VAL A 7 16.11 -20.26 -18.14
CA VAL A 7 15.61 -21.33 -19.04
C VAL A 7 14.21 -21.86 -18.64
N PRO A 8 13.88 -22.13 -17.36
CA PRO A 8 12.55 -22.61 -16.98
C PRO A 8 11.45 -21.55 -17.11
N ILE A 9 11.79 -20.26 -16.95
CA ILE A 9 10.83 -19.15 -17.04
C ILE A 9 10.42 -18.91 -18.51
N LEU A 10 11.39 -18.96 -19.44
CA LEU A 10 11.13 -18.83 -20.87
C LEU A 10 10.32 -20.00 -21.44
N THR A 11 10.56 -21.22 -20.97
CA THR A 11 9.79 -22.41 -21.40
C THR A 11 8.35 -22.37 -20.92
N TYR A 12 8.09 -21.98 -19.66
CA TYR A 12 6.70 -21.87 -19.17
C TYR A 12 5.93 -20.70 -19.81
N ALA A 13 6.60 -19.54 -20.00
CA ALA A 13 6.01 -18.41 -20.72
C ALA A 13 5.70 -18.78 -22.18
N ALA A 14 6.59 -19.51 -22.85
CA ALA A 14 6.38 -20.01 -24.21
C ALA A 14 5.24 -21.03 -24.28
N VAL A 15 5.10 -21.93 -23.29
CA VAL A 15 3.99 -22.89 -23.20
C VAL A 15 2.65 -22.17 -23.00
N LEU A 16 2.59 -21.15 -22.15
CA LEU A 16 1.34 -20.38 -21.93
C LEU A 16 0.96 -19.51 -23.14
N VAL A 17 1.93 -18.95 -23.86
CA VAL A 17 1.70 -18.25 -25.14
C VAL A 17 1.25 -19.24 -26.22
N ALA A 18 1.87 -20.42 -26.31
CA ALA A 18 1.50 -21.48 -27.26
C ALA A 18 0.11 -22.08 -26.99
N LEU A 19 -0.33 -22.11 -25.72
CA LEU A 19 -1.68 -22.51 -25.33
C LEU A 19 -2.74 -21.41 -25.55
N GLY A 20 -2.37 -20.27 -26.16
CA GLY A 20 -3.31 -19.17 -26.49
C GLY A 20 -3.82 -18.39 -25.28
N ILE A 21 -3.22 -18.57 -24.10
CA ILE A 21 -3.66 -17.96 -22.83
C ILE A 21 -3.30 -16.47 -22.77
N THR A 22 -2.20 -16.05 -23.42
CA THR A 22 -1.80 -14.64 -23.56
C THR A 22 -1.30 -14.35 -24.97
N ARG A 23 -1.56 -13.14 -25.49
CA ARG A 23 -1.14 -12.70 -26.85
C ARG A 23 0.26 -12.08 -26.91
N SER A 24 0.85 -11.70 -25.76
CA SER A 24 2.17 -11.05 -25.67
C SER A 24 2.83 -11.35 -24.33
N ALA A 25 4.17 -11.35 -24.30
CA ALA A 25 4.98 -11.42 -23.08
C ALA A 25 4.66 -10.26 -22.09
N ASP A 26 4.15 -9.12 -22.59
CA ASP A 26 3.76 -7.98 -21.76
C ASP A 26 2.61 -8.30 -20.79
N ALA A 27 1.79 -9.31 -21.10
CA ALA A 27 0.68 -9.75 -20.25
C ALA A 27 1.15 -10.35 -18.90
N PHE A 28 2.41 -10.81 -18.83
CA PHE A 28 2.98 -11.35 -17.60
C PHE A 28 3.37 -10.27 -16.61
N TYR A 29 3.64 -9.06 -17.11
CA TYR A 29 4.12 -7.94 -16.33
C TYR A 29 2.95 -7.05 -15.88
N VAL A 30 3.20 -6.14 -14.94
CA VAL A 30 2.28 -5.02 -14.67
C VAL A 30 2.62 -3.94 -15.69
N ASP A 31 1.68 -3.59 -16.57
CA ASP A 31 1.87 -2.54 -17.57
C ASP A 31 1.65 -1.19 -16.87
N VAL A 32 2.71 -0.39 -16.83
CA VAL A 32 2.67 0.99 -16.31
C VAL A 32 2.84 1.98 -17.47
N SER A 33 2.71 1.52 -18.72
CA SER A 33 2.98 2.34 -19.90
C SER A 33 1.95 3.47 -20.08
N ARG A 34 2.51 4.61 -20.44
CA ARG A 34 1.90 5.94 -20.61
C ARG A 34 0.65 5.91 -21.50
N LYS A 35 -0.54 5.91 -20.89
CA LYS A 35 -1.78 6.33 -21.58
C LYS A 35 -2.40 7.62 -21.05
N THR A 36 -1.62 8.43 -20.34
CA THR A 36 -2.02 9.77 -19.88
C THR A 36 -1.32 10.86 -20.71
N ARG A 37 -1.58 10.89 -22.02
CA ARG A 37 -1.53 12.12 -22.82
C ARG A 37 -2.97 12.57 -23.07
N ARG A 38 -3.64 13.05 -22.04
CA ARG A 38 -4.75 13.99 -22.23
C ARG A 38 -4.39 15.25 -21.44
N SER A 39 -3.95 16.24 -22.22
CA SER A 39 -3.79 17.65 -21.91
C SER A 39 -4.21 18.07 -20.50
N MET A 40 -3.24 18.11 -19.57
CA MET A 40 -3.32 19.07 -18.47
C MET A 40 -2.34 20.19 -18.84
N MET A 41 -2.91 21.34 -19.19
CA MET A 41 -2.16 22.58 -19.41
C MET A 41 -1.31 22.87 -18.18
N THR A 42 -0.01 23.04 -18.38
CA THR A 42 0.91 23.57 -17.39
C THR A 42 0.73 25.08 -17.27
N PRO A 43 0.43 25.63 -16.08
CA PRO A 43 0.97 26.91 -15.69
C PRO A 43 2.32 26.64 -15.03
N SER A 44 3.39 27.05 -15.70
CA SER A 44 4.69 27.25 -15.08
C SER A 44 4.58 28.36 -14.04
N THR A 45 4.70 28.03 -12.76
CA THR A 45 4.85 29.04 -11.72
C THR A 45 5.94 28.60 -10.75
N GLN A 46 6.97 29.43 -10.66
CA GLN A 46 8.09 29.26 -9.74
C GLN A 46 7.58 29.19 -8.29
N LEU A 47 8.00 28.17 -7.55
CA LEU A 47 7.77 28.06 -6.12
C LEU A 47 8.57 29.15 -5.41
N HIS A 48 7.90 30.25 -5.07
CA HIS A 48 8.44 31.29 -4.20
C HIS A 48 8.78 30.68 -2.84
N GLN A 49 10.06 30.77 -2.45
CA GLN A 49 10.47 30.66 -1.06
C GLN A 49 9.86 31.82 -0.28
N SER A 50 8.71 31.61 0.35
CA SER A 50 8.15 32.54 1.33
C SER A 50 8.49 32.06 2.73
N SER A 51 9.16 32.94 3.46
CA SER A 51 9.56 32.87 4.87
C SER A 51 8.50 32.25 5.78
N PHE A 52 8.93 31.34 6.66
CA PHE A 52 8.14 30.75 7.75
C PHE A 52 7.76 31.82 8.78
N ASN A 53 6.69 32.56 8.55
CA ASN A 53 5.91 33.15 9.64
C ASN A 53 4.47 33.40 9.14
N SER A 54 3.51 32.77 9.84
CA SER A 54 2.07 32.64 9.52
C SER A 54 1.75 31.98 8.18
N ASP A 55 1.86 30.64 8.09
CA ASP A 55 1.44 29.87 6.91
C ASP A 55 -0.12 29.76 6.90
N PRO A 56 -0.85 30.40 5.96
CA PRO A 56 -2.32 30.30 5.87
C PRO A 56 -2.84 28.87 5.60
N TYR A 57 -1.92 27.91 5.44
CA TYR A 57 -2.20 26.50 5.23
C TYR A 57 -2.29 25.69 6.53
N SER A 58 -1.87 26.23 7.69
CA SER A 58 -2.11 25.59 9.01
C SER A 58 -3.60 25.38 9.29
N ALA A 59 -4.49 26.10 8.59
CA ALA A 59 -5.94 25.98 8.69
C ALA A 59 -6.55 24.91 7.76
N LYS A 60 -5.80 24.35 6.80
CA LYS A 60 -6.35 23.35 5.87
C LYS A 60 -6.27 21.93 6.44
N PRO A 61 -7.31 21.10 6.29
CA PRO A 61 -7.31 19.76 6.86
C PRO A 61 -6.37 18.81 6.12
N VAL A 62 -5.85 17.82 6.85
CA VAL A 62 -5.21 16.62 6.30
C VAL A 62 -6.29 15.57 6.03
N LEU A 63 -6.38 15.08 4.80
CA LEU A 63 -7.30 14.01 4.45
C LEU A 63 -6.73 12.66 4.90
N VAL A 64 -7.44 11.94 5.78
CA VAL A 64 -7.08 10.58 6.20
C VAL A 64 -8.02 9.57 5.53
N VAL A 65 -7.48 8.80 4.59
CA VAL A 65 -8.20 7.74 3.88
C VAL A 65 -8.00 6.41 4.61
N GLY A 66 -9.11 5.76 4.98
CA GLY A 66 -9.10 4.59 5.86
C GLY A 66 -9.10 4.95 7.35
N ALA A 67 -9.67 6.10 7.71
CA ALA A 67 -9.65 6.67 9.06
C ALA A 67 -10.23 5.75 10.16
N THR A 68 -11.23 4.92 9.85
CA THR A 68 -11.83 3.99 10.84
C THR A 68 -11.03 2.69 11.02
N GLY A 69 -10.01 2.46 10.19
CA GLY A 69 -9.10 1.31 10.28
C GLY A 69 -8.19 1.37 11.50
N LYS A 70 -7.52 0.25 11.82
CA LYS A 70 -6.70 0.17 13.05
C LYS A 70 -5.51 1.14 13.06
N VAL A 71 -4.83 1.32 11.93
CA VAL A 71 -3.79 2.35 11.75
C VAL A 71 -4.43 3.73 11.59
N GLY A 72 -5.49 3.85 10.79
CA GLY A 72 -6.19 5.11 10.53
C GLY A 72 -6.65 5.84 11.79
N ARG A 73 -7.23 5.12 12.76
CA ARG A 73 -7.65 5.74 14.04
C ARG A 73 -6.48 6.32 14.81
N LYS A 74 -5.32 5.66 14.78
CA LYS A 74 -4.09 6.15 15.42
C LYS A 74 -3.57 7.39 14.68
N VAL A 75 -3.56 7.38 13.34
CA VAL A 75 -3.19 8.56 12.53
C VAL A 75 -4.08 9.76 12.83
N VAL A 76 -5.41 9.60 12.82
CA VAL A 76 -6.36 10.67 13.14
C VAL A 76 -6.07 11.27 14.51
N ARG A 77 -5.91 10.43 15.53
CA ARG A 77 -5.60 10.88 16.89
C ARG A 77 -4.27 11.62 16.97
N THR A 78 -3.21 11.06 16.38
CA THR A 78 -1.90 11.71 16.35
C THR A 78 -1.94 13.09 15.70
N LEU A 79 -2.67 13.26 14.59
CA LEU A 79 -2.83 14.56 13.94
C LEU A 79 -3.63 15.56 14.81
N LEU A 80 -4.71 15.10 15.45
CA LEU A 80 -5.52 15.95 16.34
C LEU A 80 -4.73 16.36 17.60
N ASP A 81 -3.92 15.47 18.16
CA ASP A 81 -3.02 15.76 19.29
C ASP A 81 -1.98 16.82 18.91
N GLN A 82 -1.52 16.81 17.66
CA GLN A 82 -0.66 17.83 17.05
C GLN A 82 -1.39 19.12 16.65
N LYS A 83 -2.67 19.27 17.01
CA LYS A 83 -3.52 20.43 16.68
C LYS A 83 -3.69 20.66 15.17
N LEU A 84 -3.64 19.59 14.39
CA LEU A 84 -3.95 19.63 12.96
C LEU A 84 -5.40 19.26 12.71
N ARG A 85 -6.03 19.97 11.77
CA ARG A 85 -7.38 19.68 11.31
C ARG A 85 -7.38 18.41 10.46
N VAL A 86 -8.36 17.55 10.65
CA VAL A 86 -8.45 16.25 10.00
C VAL A 86 -9.78 16.13 9.27
N ARG A 87 -9.70 15.78 7.99
CA ARG A 87 -10.84 15.28 7.21
C ARG A 87 -10.72 13.78 7.12
N ALA A 88 -11.65 13.04 7.71
CA ALA A 88 -11.64 11.58 7.71
C ALA A 88 -12.57 11.02 6.62
N LEU A 89 -12.01 10.33 5.64
CA LEU A 89 -12.80 9.59 4.65
C LEU A 89 -13.24 8.24 5.24
N VAL A 90 -14.55 8.07 5.40
CA VAL A 90 -15.16 6.93 6.09
C VAL A 90 -16.22 6.25 5.23
N ARG A 91 -16.42 4.94 5.43
CA ARG A 91 -17.47 4.19 4.73
C ARG A 91 -18.82 4.24 5.43
N ASN A 92 -18.82 4.38 6.76
CA ASN A 92 -20.01 4.41 7.59
C ASN A 92 -19.81 5.51 8.64
N GLU A 93 -20.67 6.53 8.57
CA GLU A 93 -20.60 7.72 9.41
C GLU A 93 -20.93 7.41 10.87
N THR A 94 -22.01 6.67 11.13
CA THR A 94 -22.43 6.28 12.49
C THR A 94 -21.30 5.61 13.27
N LYS A 95 -20.61 4.66 12.63
CA LYS A 95 -19.45 3.99 13.21
C LYS A 95 -18.27 4.95 13.42
N ALA A 96 -18.08 5.92 12.53
CA ALA A 96 -17.02 6.91 12.68
C ALA A 96 -17.28 7.83 13.88
N VAL A 97 -18.52 8.30 14.03
CA VAL A 97 -18.97 9.11 15.17
C VAL A 97 -18.74 8.37 16.49
N GLU A 98 -19.12 7.09 16.57
CA GLU A 98 -18.88 6.27 17.76
C GLU A 98 -17.37 6.15 18.10
N LEU A 99 -16.53 5.88 17.09
CA LEU A 99 -15.09 5.68 17.26
C LEU A 99 -14.33 6.94 17.69
N PHE A 100 -14.84 8.12 17.32
CA PHE A 100 -14.20 9.42 17.53
C PHE A 100 -15.01 10.36 18.45
N ALA A 101 -15.97 9.82 19.21
CA ALA A 101 -16.85 10.62 20.06
C ALA A 101 -16.07 11.49 21.07
N LYS A 102 -14.98 10.96 21.63
CA LYS A 102 -14.12 11.68 22.58
C LYS A 102 -13.43 12.88 21.94
N GLU A 103 -12.90 12.67 20.73
CA GLU A 103 -12.19 13.65 19.94
C GLU A 103 -13.12 14.76 19.41
N MET A 104 -14.36 14.41 19.07
CA MET A 104 -15.39 15.40 18.70
C MET A 104 -15.81 16.25 19.90
N MET A 105 -15.97 15.66 21.08
CA MET A 105 -16.32 16.39 22.31
C MET A 105 -15.21 17.34 22.75
N SER A 106 -13.93 16.95 22.64
CA SER A 106 -12.81 17.82 22.97
C SER A 106 -12.66 18.97 21.97
N SER A 107 -12.94 18.72 20.69
CA SER A 107 -12.91 19.73 19.63
C SER A 107 -14.03 20.77 19.78
N ALA A 108 -15.20 20.37 20.28
CA ALA A 108 -16.34 21.28 20.49
C ALA A 108 -16.12 22.30 21.62
N LYS A 109 -15.26 22.00 22.60
CA LYS A 109 -14.92 22.90 23.72
C LYS A 109 -13.89 23.98 23.36
N ALA A 110 -13.20 23.83 22.23
CA ALA A 110 -12.21 24.79 21.73
C ALA A 110 -12.81 25.81 20.74
N LYS A 111 -14.15 25.90 20.66
CA LYS A 111 -14.85 26.91 19.85
C LYS A 111 -14.68 28.30 20.45
N ASP A 112 -13.61 28.98 20.04
CA ASP A 112 -13.58 30.44 19.95
C ASP A 112 -13.99 30.83 18.51
N ASP A 113 -14.60 31.99 18.36
CA ASP A 113 -15.42 32.46 17.22
C ASP A 113 -15.03 31.98 15.80
N GLY A 114 -15.96 31.27 15.13
CA GLY A 114 -16.02 31.15 13.67
C GLY A 114 -15.18 30.07 12.99
N ASP A 115 -14.34 29.32 13.71
CA ASP A 115 -13.46 28.33 13.06
C ASP A 115 -14.16 26.98 12.75
N SER A 116 -13.80 26.38 11.62
CA SER A 116 -14.36 25.10 11.16
C SER A 116 -13.96 23.95 12.11
N PRO A 117 -14.66 22.80 12.18
CA PRO A 117 -14.34 21.74 13.16
C PRO A 117 -12.95 21.10 12.96
N MET A 118 -12.27 20.74 14.06
CA MET A 118 -10.97 20.04 14.02
C MET A 118 -11.04 18.66 13.36
N LEU A 119 -12.20 17.99 13.43
CA LEU A 119 -12.45 16.71 12.78
C LEU A 119 -13.76 16.80 11.99
N GLU A 120 -13.69 16.48 10.70
CA GLU A 120 -14.86 16.35 9.83
C GLU A 120 -14.86 15.01 9.11
N PHE A 121 -16.04 14.53 8.74
CA PHE A 121 -16.22 13.26 8.04
C PHE A 121 -16.67 13.50 6.60
N VAL A 122 -16.10 12.72 5.68
CA VAL A 122 -16.62 12.59 4.31
C VAL A 122 -16.95 11.12 4.09
N VAL A 123 -18.18 10.84 3.69
CA VAL A 123 -18.65 9.46 3.49
C VAL A 123 -18.39 9.03 2.06
N SER A 124 -17.60 7.98 1.87
CA SER A 124 -17.36 7.37 0.57
C SER A 124 -16.87 5.93 0.69
N ASP A 125 -17.28 5.09 -0.26
CA ASP A 125 -16.77 3.74 -0.41
C ASP A 125 -15.72 3.67 -1.52
N LEU A 126 -14.47 3.40 -1.14
CA LEU A 126 -13.36 3.21 -2.07
C LEU A 126 -13.59 2.06 -3.05
N GLY A 127 -14.43 1.07 -2.71
CA GLY A 127 -14.78 0.00 -3.65
C GLY A 127 -15.55 0.50 -4.87
N LYS A 128 -16.29 1.61 -4.75
CA LYS A 128 -17.08 2.20 -5.84
C LYS A 128 -16.29 3.22 -6.66
N ALA A 129 -15.24 3.80 -6.08
CA ALA A 129 -14.42 4.85 -6.70
C ALA A 129 -15.26 6.00 -7.29
N ASP A 130 -16.24 6.48 -6.53
CA ASP A 130 -17.09 7.61 -6.92
C ASP A 130 -16.26 8.90 -6.98
N ARG A 131 -16.09 9.46 -8.18
CA ARG A 131 -15.30 10.67 -8.40
C ARG A 131 -15.82 11.85 -7.60
N LYS A 132 -17.13 12.09 -7.57
CA LYS A 132 -17.70 13.27 -6.92
C LYS A 132 -17.42 13.25 -5.42
N ALA A 133 -17.65 12.11 -4.77
CA ALA A 133 -17.38 11.95 -3.35
C ALA A 133 -15.88 12.06 -3.00
N LEU A 134 -14.99 11.51 -3.85
CA LEU A 134 -13.55 11.62 -3.63
C LEU A 134 -13.02 13.03 -3.91
N GLU A 135 -13.62 13.73 -4.88
CA GLU A 135 -13.32 15.13 -5.18
C GLU A 135 -13.70 16.03 -4.00
N THR A 136 -14.92 15.88 -3.45
CA THR A 136 -15.31 16.55 -2.18
C THR A 136 -14.34 16.24 -1.05
N ALA A 137 -13.82 15.01 -0.97
CA ALA A 137 -12.87 14.64 0.06
C ALA A 137 -11.52 15.36 -0.09
N VAL A 138 -11.00 15.50 -1.31
CA VAL A 138 -9.66 16.08 -1.57
C VAL A 138 -9.69 17.61 -1.62
N GLN A 139 -10.77 18.21 -2.12
CA GLN A 139 -10.87 19.64 -2.34
C GLN A 139 -10.62 20.43 -1.04
N GLY A 140 -9.61 21.31 -1.06
CA GLY A 140 -9.25 22.15 0.08
C GLY A 140 -8.34 21.49 1.14
N CYS A 141 -7.98 20.21 0.97
CA CYS A 141 -7.03 19.55 1.85
C CYS A 141 -5.58 19.91 1.51
N GLN A 142 -4.74 20.03 2.53
CA GLN A 142 -3.30 20.32 2.32
C GLN A 142 -2.49 19.09 1.89
N SER A 143 -2.87 17.90 2.37
CA SER A 143 -2.14 16.65 2.18
C SER A 143 -3.08 15.47 2.39
N ILE A 144 -2.70 14.33 1.85
CA ILE A 144 -3.48 13.09 1.93
C ILE A 144 -2.64 12.02 2.61
N ILE A 145 -3.19 11.36 3.64
CA ILE A 145 -2.63 10.16 4.25
C ILE A 145 -3.57 8.99 3.98
N SER A 146 -3.16 8.11 3.08
CA SER A 146 -3.91 6.91 2.70
C SER A 146 -3.35 5.66 3.35
N VAL A 147 -4.05 5.22 4.40
CA VAL A 147 -3.77 4.00 5.19
C VAL A 147 -4.83 2.91 4.98
N SER A 148 -5.64 3.03 3.93
CA SER A 148 -6.63 2.02 3.56
C SER A 148 -5.99 0.79 2.92
N GLY A 149 -6.53 -0.38 3.27
CA GLY A 149 -6.23 -1.65 2.62
C GLY A 149 -7.48 -2.51 2.54
N ALA A 150 -7.78 -3.06 1.36
CA ALA A 150 -8.77 -4.10 1.20
C ALA A 150 -8.15 -5.48 1.46
N MET A 151 -8.86 -6.30 2.23
CA MET A 151 -8.51 -7.69 2.49
C MET A 151 -9.62 -8.57 1.93
N ARG A 152 -9.32 -9.29 0.85
CA ARG A 152 -10.21 -10.30 0.26
C ARG A 152 -9.42 -11.58 0.06
N PHE A 153 -9.89 -12.67 0.67
CA PHE A 153 -9.33 -13.99 0.38
C PHE A 153 -9.61 -14.36 -1.07
N SER A 154 -8.62 -14.96 -1.72
CA SER A 154 -8.73 -15.40 -3.11
C SER A 154 -9.81 -16.47 -3.25
N LYS A 155 -10.57 -16.36 -4.33
CA LYS A 155 -11.51 -17.38 -4.81
C LYS A 155 -10.75 -18.30 -5.76
N LEU A 156 -11.15 -19.57 -5.84
CA LEU A 156 -10.54 -20.52 -6.80
C LEU A 156 -10.57 -20.00 -8.24
N THR A 157 -11.64 -19.27 -8.59
CA THR A 157 -11.81 -18.69 -9.92
C THR A 157 -10.84 -17.53 -10.22
N ASP A 158 -10.16 -16.96 -9.22
CA ASP A 158 -9.14 -15.92 -9.46
C ASP A 158 -7.88 -16.49 -10.13
N PHE A 159 -7.64 -17.80 -9.95
CA PHE A 159 -6.48 -18.50 -10.51
C PHE A 159 -6.73 -19.04 -11.91
N LEU A 160 -7.87 -18.75 -12.53
CA LEU A 160 -8.08 -19.09 -13.95
C LEU A 160 -7.07 -18.31 -14.80
N PRO A 161 -6.37 -18.95 -15.77
CA PRO A 161 -5.26 -18.32 -16.46
C PRO A 161 -5.61 -16.96 -17.09
N TRP A 162 -6.77 -16.85 -17.77
CA TRP A 162 -7.24 -15.60 -18.38
C TRP A 162 -7.62 -14.50 -17.39
N ARG A 163 -7.85 -14.83 -16.11
CA ARG A 163 -8.11 -13.85 -15.03
C ARG A 163 -6.81 -13.45 -14.34
N LEU A 164 -5.96 -14.44 -14.04
CA LEU A 164 -4.68 -14.24 -13.35
C LEU A 164 -3.73 -13.32 -14.13
N PHE A 165 -3.70 -13.46 -15.46
CA PHE A 165 -2.87 -12.61 -16.34
C PHE A 165 -3.60 -11.32 -16.80
N GLN A 166 -4.90 -11.17 -16.56
CA GLN A 166 -5.62 -9.94 -16.87
C GLN A 166 -5.38 -8.88 -15.79
N GLN A 167 -4.69 -7.78 -16.16
CA GLN A 167 -4.34 -6.72 -15.21
C GLN A 167 -5.55 -5.89 -14.78
N ASP A 168 -6.46 -5.65 -15.71
CA ASP A 168 -7.68 -4.90 -15.42
C ASP A 168 -8.73 -5.84 -14.85
N THR A 169 -8.74 -5.95 -13.51
CA THR A 169 -9.65 -6.84 -12.79
C THR A 169 -11.12 -6.47 -12.99
N SER A 170 -11.44 -5.21 -13.34
CA SER A 170 -12.82 -4.81 -13.62
C SER A 170 -13.43 -5.52 -14.82
N LYS A 171 -12.62 -6.10 -15.72
CA LYS A 171 -13.12 -6.87 -16.88
C LYS A 171 -13.66 -8.25 -16.54
N TRP A 172 -13.38 -8.76 -15.35
CA TRP A 172 -13.74 -10.14 -14.98
C TRP A 172 -14.25 -10.30 -13.55
N CYS A 173 -14.22 -9.25 -12.74
CA CYS A 173 -14.63 -9.27 -11.34
C CYS A 173 -15.34 -7.99 -10.95
N ASP A 174 -16.66 -8.08 -10.75
CA ASP A 174 -17.50 -6.96 -10.28
C ASP A 174 -17.53 -6.83 -8.74
N ASP A 175 -16.84 -7.73 -8.03
CA ASP A 175 -16.75 -7.72 -6.57
C ASP A 175 -15.90 -6.53 -6.09
N THR A 176 -16.56 -5.48 -5.61
CA THR A 176 -15.92 -4.24 -5.14
C THR A 176 -15.02 -4.43 -3.91
N SER A 177 -15.10 -5.59 -3.24
CA SER A 177 -14.16 -5.95 -2.16
C SER A 177 -12.79 -6.37 -2.70
N HIS A 178 -12.66 -6.63 -4.01
CA HIS A 178 -11.40 -6.95 -4.64
C HIS A 178 -10.37 -5.83 -4.43
N PRO A 179 -9.10 -6.13 -4.07
CA PRO A 179 -8.08 -5.11 -3.83
C PRO A 179 -7.84 -4.19 -5.04
N TYR A 180 -8.17 -4.63 -6.26
CA TYR A 180 -8.17 -3.78 -7.45
C TYR A 180 -8.94 -2.47 -7.25
N TYR A 181 -10.14 -2.51 -6.66
CA TYR A 181 -10.98 -1.33 -6.54
C TYR A 181 -10.44 -0.36 -5.49
N ALA A 182 -10.27 -0.84 -4.25
CA ALA A 182 -9.89 0.02 -3.13
C ALA A 182 -8.38 0.33 -3.06
N ASN A 183 -7.51 -0.60 -3.46
CA ASN A 183 -6.05 -0.40 -3.36
C ASN A 183 -5.43 0.15 -4.65
N TYR A 184 -6.10 0.09 -5.80
CA TYR A 184 -5.59 0.62 -7.06
C TYR A 184 -6.51 1.68 -7.68
N ARG A 185 -7.73 1.33 -8.11
CA ARG A 185 -8.63 2.24 -8.86
C ARG A 185 -8.97 3.52 -8.10
N ALA A 186 -9.46 3.41 -6.86
CA ALA A 186 -9.82 4.58 -6.07
C ALA A 186 -8.59 5.42 -5.66
N GLN A 187 -7.47 4.77 -5.38
CA GLN A 187 -6.23 5.46 -5.02
C GLN A 187 -5.63 6.20 -6.21
N LYS A 188 -5.69 5.61 -7.41
CA LYS A 188 -5.30 6.26 -8.66
C LYS A 188 -6.07 7.58 -8.84
N LEU A 189 -7.38 7.54 -8.63
CA LEU A 189 -8.23 8.73 -8.68
C LEU A 189 -7.89 9.75 -7.60
N LEU A 190 -7.59 9.31 -6.36
CA LEU A 190 -7.11 10.21 -5.30
C LEU A 190 -5.78 10.87 -5.65
N ILE A 191 -4.87 10.20 -6.36
CA ILE A 191 -3.61 10.77 -6.84
C ILE A 191 -3.87 11.81 -7.93
N ASP A 192 -4.76 11.51 -8.87
CA ASP A 192 -5.16 12.45 -9.92
C ASP A 192 -5.77 13.73 -9.31
N LEU A 193 -6.67 13.57 -8.33
CA LEU A 193 -7.27 14.69 -7.59
C LEU A 193 -6.24 15.44 -6.73
N ALA A 194 -5.27 14.73 -6.14
CA ALA A 194 -4.19 15.37 -5.38
C ALA A 194 -3.32 16.26 -6.27
N ALA A 195 -3.09 15.86 -7.51
CA ALA A 195 -2.40 16.69 -8.51
C ALA A 195 -3.27 17.89 -8.92
N GLU A 196 -4.56 17.64 -9.18
CA GLU A 196 -5.55 18.67 -9.59
C GLU A 196 -5.70 19.78 -8.54
N TYR A 197 -5.79 19.42 -7.26
CA TYR A 197 -5.90 20.36 -6.14
C TYR A 197 -4.56 20.71 -5.48
N GLN A 198 -3.45 20.34 -6.09
CA GLN A 198 -2.09 20.70 -5.65
C GLN A 198 -1.81 20.37 -4.17
N CYS A 199 -2.19 19.17 -3.73
CA CYS A 199 -1.84 18.70 -2.39
C CYS A 199 -0.30 18.67 -2.22
N ARG A 200 0.19 19.16 -1.07
CA ARG A 200 1.63 19.23 -0.77
C ARG A 200 2.27 17.84 -0.75
N ARG A 201 1.53 16.83 -0.29
CA ARG A 201 2.04 15.47 -0.15
C ARG A 201 0.94 14.42 -0.17
N PHE A 202 1.26 13.28 -0.79
CA PHE A 202 0.47 12.05 -0.74
C PHE A 202 1.24 10.94 0.01
N VAL A 203 0.81 10.60 1.22
CA VAL A 203 1.38 9.51 2.01
C VAL A 203 0.57 8.23 1.75
N ARG A 204 1.24 7.15 1.32
CA ARG A 204 0.59 5.87 0.98
C ARG A 204 1.16 4.72 1.80
N LEU A 205 0.31 4.05 2.56
CA LEU A 205 0.65 2.81 3.27
C LEU A 205 0.42 1.55 2.42
N THR A 206 1.46 0.85 2.02
CA THR A 206 1.33 -0.43 1.31
C THR A 206 1.74 -1.59 2.23
N GLY A 207 2.80 -2.33 1.89
CA GLY A 207 3.33 -3.41 2.70
C GLY A 207 4.73 -3.79 2.24
N LEU A 208 5.54 -4.28 3.18
CA LEU A 208 6.94 -4.64 2.93
C LEU A 208 7.12 -5.66 1.80
N SER A 209 6.14 -6.56 1.61
CA SER A 209 6.16 -7.55 0.53
C SER A 209 6.11 -6.96 -0.88
N VAL A 210 5.70 -5.70 -1.04
CA VAL A 210 5.70 -5.00 -2.33
C VAL A 210 7.13 -4.72 -2.81
N GLY A 211 8.08 -4.55 -1.88
CA GLY A 211 9.50 -4.39 -2.18
C GLY A 211 10.14 -5.67 -2.72
N PHE A 212 9.76 -6.82 -2.18
CA PHE A 212 10.36 -8.12 -2.51
C PHE A 212 10.13 -8.58 -3.95
N SER A 213 10.95 -9.53 -4.39
CA SER A 213 10.72 -10.26 -5.64
C SER A 213 9.34 -10.95 -5.60
N PRO A 214 8.56 -10.92 -6.69
CA PRO A 214 7.33 -11.70 -6.80
C PRO A 214 7.52 -13.19 -6.58
N PHE A 215 8.71 -13.72 -6.92
CA PHE A 215 9.08 -15.14 -6.77
C PHE A 215 9.59 -15.49 -5.36
N ASN A 216 9.66 -14.53 -4.45
CA ASN A 216 9.89 -14.85 -3.04
C ASN A 216 8.70 -15.65 -2.49
N LEU A 217 8.96 -16.71 -1.74
CA LEU A 217 7.90 -17.61 -1.23
C LEU A 217 6.85 -16.86 -0.39
N VAL A 218 7.26 -15.92 0.45
CA VAL A 218 6.33 -15.09 1.25
C VAL A 218 5.46 -14.24 0.33
N SER A 219 6.03 -13.63 -0.71
CA SER A 219 5.29 -12.84 -1.71
C SER A 219 4.31 -13.70 -2.51
N MET A 220 4.70 -14.91 -2.92
CA MET A 220 3.85 -15.84 -3.64
C MET A 220 2.66 -16.28 -2.79
N ILE A 221 2.91 -16.71 -1.54
CA ILE A 221 1.85 -17.11 -0.60
C ILE A 221 0.90 -15.95 -0.34
N PHE A 222 1.43 -14.78 0.02
CA PHE A 222 0.61 -13.61 0.36
C PHE A 222 -0.22 -13.15 -0.85
N SER A 223 0.36 -13.10 -2.04
CA SER A 223 -0.35 -12.75 -3.27
C SER A 223 -1.43 -13.78 -3.60
N SER A 224 -1.13 -15.06 -3.42
CA SER A 224 -2.08 -16.17 -3.66
C SER A 224 -3.22 -16.16 -2.67
N VAL A 225 -2.99 -15.83 -1.40
CA VAL A 225 -4.05 -15.81 -0.37
C VAL A 225 -4.91 -14.56 -0.47
N LEU A 226 -4.32 -13.40 -0.83
CA LEU A 226 -4.98 -12.09 -0.75
C LEU A 226 -5.22 -11.45 -2.13
N SER A 227 -5.75 -12.22 -3.09
CA SER A 227 -6.26 -11.71 -4.37
C SER A 227 -5.30 -10.76 -5.12
N MET A 228 -4.02 -11.12 -5.23
CA MET A 228 -2.98 -10.29 -5.85
C MET A 228 -2.79 -8.91 -5.18
N THR A 229 -3.01 -8.77 -3.88
CA THR A 229 -2.89 -7.48 -3.18
C THR A 229 -1.54 -6.78 -3.44
N SER A 230 -0.42 -7.52 -3.41
CA SER A 230 0.91 -6.96 -3.70
C SER A 230 1.04 -6.40 -5.12
N ARG A 231 0.39 -7.04 -6.12
CA ARG A 231 0.36 -6.55 -7.50
C ARG A 231 -0.31 -5.18 -7.59
N HIS A 232 -1.46 -5.01 -6.93
CA HIS A 232 -2.23 -3.77 -6.97
C HIS A 232 -1.55 -2.64 -6.21
N HIS A 233 -0.95 -2.93 -5.05
CA HIS A 233 -0.11 -1.96 -4.36
C HIS A 233 1.09 -1.57 -5.21
N PHE A 234 1.78 -2.53 -5.81
CA PHE A 234 2.91 -2.24 -6.68
C PHE A 234 2.50 -1.34 -7.86
N ALA A 235 1.41 -1.68 -8.56
CA ALA A 235 0.88 -0.88 -9.66
C ALA A 235 0.52 0.55 -9.22
N LEU A 236 -0.08 0.71 -8.05
CA LEU A 236 -0.38 2.02 -7.49
C LEU A 236 0.89 2.80 -7.15
N GLU A 237 1.87 2.17 -6.50
CA GLU A 237 3.12 2.83 -6.17
C GLU A 237 3.80 3.34 -7.43
N GLN A 238 3.87 2.53 -8.50
CA GLN A 238 4.41 2.97 -9.79
C GLN A 238 3.60 4.13 -10.39
N TYR A 239 2.28 4.14 -10.23
CA TYR A 239 1.44 5.27 -10.65
C TYR A 239 1.78 6.54 -9.87
N LEU A 240 1.95 6.43 -8.55
CA LEU A 240 2.31 7.53 -7.67
C LEU A 240 3.72 8.08 -7.99
N ARG A 241 4.71 7.22 -8.21
CA ARG A 241 6.08 7.62 -8.62
C ARG A 241 6.11 8.36 -9.96
N ASN A 242 5.19 8.00 -10.86
CA ASN A 242 5.07 8.64 -12.16
C ASN A 242 4.20 9.91 -12.15
N SER A 243 3.52 10.19 -11.04
CA SER A 243 2.76 11.44 -10.86
C SER A 243 3.69 12.61 -10.55
N ASN A 244 3.15 13.83 -10.59
CA ASN A 244 3.87 15.04 -10.17
C ASN A 244 3.57 15.42 -8.69
N VAL A 245 2.97 14.51 -7.93
CA VAL A 245 2.60 14.76 -6.52
C VAL A 245 3.74 14.27 -5.62
N PRO A 246 4.31 15.14 -4.75
CA PRO A 246 5.29 14.68 -3.77
C PRO A 246 4.69 13.59 -2.88
N TYR A 247 5.44 12.52 -2.62
CA TYR A 247 4.86 11.36 -1.93
C TYR A 247 5.75 10.75 -0.85
N VAL A 248 5.13 10.04 0.09
CA VAL A 248 5.83 9.13 0.98
C VAL A 248 5.14 7.78 0.94
N ILE A 249 5.80 6.77 0.41
CA ILE A 249 5.32 5.40 0.42
C ILE A 249 5.87 4.73 1.67
N ILE A 250 5.00 4.27 2.57
CA ILE A 250 5.37 3.54 3.78
C ILE A 250 5.03 2.07 3.56
N ARG A 251 6.05 1.21 3.54
CA ARG A 251 5.97 -0.25 3.41
C ARG A 251 6.25 -0.89 4.77
N PRO A 252 5.26 -0.94 5.67
CA PRO A 252 5.44 -1.59 6.96
C PRO A 252 5.55 -3.10 6.80
N GLY A 253 6.29 -3.72 7.71
CA GLY A 253 6.21 -5.14 7.98
C GLY A 253 4.85 -5.58 8.55
N GLY A 254 4.79 -6.79 9.12
CA GLY A 254 3.59 -7.29 9.79
C GLY A 254 3.14 -6.37 10.93
N LEU A 255 1.86 -5.98 10.95
CA LEU A 255 1.37 -4.98 11.91
C LEU A 255 1.05 -5.60 13.27
N ALA A 256 1.68 -5.11 14.34
CA ALA A 256 1.40 -5.46 15.74
C ALA A 256 0.38 -4.49 16.37
N GLU A 257 -0.46 -4.99 17.27
CA GLU A 257 -1.36 -4.10 18.04
C GLU A 257 -0.63 -3.52 19.25
N GLU A 258 0.27 -4.32 19.83
CA GLU A 258 1.06 -3.98 20.99
C GLU A 258 2.13 -2.96 20.63
N ASP A 259 2.30 -1.95 21.47
CA ASP A 259 3.33 -0.93 21.31
C ASP A 259 4.72 -1.51 21.64
N ARG A 260 5.77 -0.85 21.13
CA ARG A 260 7.17 -1.22 21.39
C ARG A 260 7.50 -1.07 22.87
N ASN A 261 8.36 -1.96 23.38
CA ASN A 261 9.08 -1.71 24.63
C ASN A 261 10.32 -0.86 24.32
N LEU A 262 10.27 0.44 24.61
CA LEU A 262 11.34 1.40 24.26
C LEU A 262 12.71 1.04 24.88
N SER A 263 12.73 0.30 26.01
CA SER A 263 13.98 -0.15 26.61
C SER A 263 14.66 -1.28 25.83
N LYS A 264 13.89 -2.08 25.08
CA LYS A 264 14.38 -3.29 24.38
C LYS A 264 14.25 -3.27 22.87
N THR A 265 13.50 -2.32 22.33
CA THR A 265 13.17 -2.27 20.89
C THR A 265 13.28 -0.87 20.33
N ASN A 266 13.83 -0.77 19.13
CA ASN A 266 13.91 0.47 18.35
C ASN A 266 13.08 0.33 17.06
N LEU A 267 12.90 1.44 16.36
CA LEU A 267 12.27 1.48 15.04
C LEU A 267 13.36 1.57 13.98
N GLN A 268 13.25 0.79 12.91
CA GLN A 268 14.15 0.87 11.77
C GLN A 268 13.36 1.27 10.54
N VAL A 269 13.88 2.29 9.85
CA VAL A 269 13.37 2.79 8.58
C VAL A 269 14.49 2.72 7.56
N ASP A 270 14.20 2.16 6.39
CA ASP A 270 15.16 2.02 5.29
C ASP A 270 14.62 2.68 4.00
N PRO A 271 15.38 3.60 3.38
CA PRO A 271 14.93 4.36 2.20
C PRO A 271 14.93 3.54 0.90
N SER A 272 15.43 2.30 0.90
CA SER A 272 15.23 1.37 -0.24
C SER A 272 13.79 0.86 -0.34
N GLY A 273 12.97 1.09 0.70
CA GLY A 273 11.64 0.50 0.76
C GLY A 273 11.65 -1.00 1.06
N MET A 274 12.77 -1.56 1.50
CA MET A 274 12.97 -2.99 1.74
C MET A 274 13.71 -3.23 3.05
N LEU A 275 13.30 -4.27 3.77
CA LEU A 275 13.96 -4.76 4.97
C LEU A 275 13.84 -6.29 4.99
N PRO A 276 14.83 -7.02 5.53
CA PRO A 276 14.78 -8.47 5.54
C PRO A 276 13.65 -8.98 6.46
N PRO A 277 12.94 -10.05 6.06
CA PRO A 277 11.98 -10.72 6.93
C PRO A 277 12.71 -11.51 8.04
N PRO A 278 12.11 -11.67 9.22
CA PRO A 278 10.85 -11.07 9.64
C PRO A 278 10.97 -9.55 9.87
N GLY A 279 9.87 -8.84 9.62
CA GLY A 279 9.75 -7.42 9.96
C GLY A 279 8.35 -7.19 10.46
N ARG A 280 8.17 -6.95 11.75
CA ARG A 280 6.94 -6.66 12.46
C ARG A 280 7.07 -5.27 13.03
N VAL A 281 6.00 -4.49 13.04
CA VAL A 281 6.00 -3.11 13.52
C VAL A 281 4.67 -2.78 14.17
N PRO A 282 4.65 -2.07 15.31
CA PRO A 282 3.41 -1.58 15.89
C PRO A 282 2.67 -0.59 15.00
N ARG A 283 1.34 -0.65 15.04
CA ARG A 283 0.49 0.31 14.31
C ARG A 283 0.66 1.74 14.79
N SER A 284 1.08 1.95 16.03
CA SER A 284 1.41 3.26 16.61
C SER A 284 2.64 3.89 15.95
N ASP A 285 3.74 3.15 15.81
CA ASP A 285 4.94 3.65 15.13
C ASP A 285 4.65 3.99 13.65
N VAL A 286 3.89 3.14 12.97
CA VAL A 286 3.46 3.39 11.58
C VAL A 286 2.59 4.65 11.48
N ALA A 287 1.68 4.85 12.42
CA ALA A 287 0.83 6.04 12.47
C ALA A 287 1.64 7.30 12.77
N ALA A 288 2.59 7.23 13.70
CA ALA A 288 3.49 8.33 14.05
C ALA A 288 4.35 8.74 12.85
N LEU A 289 4.96 7.77 12.14
CA LEU A 289 5.70 8.04 10.90
C LEU A 289 4.82 8.73 9.86
N ALA A 290 3.62 8.20 9.60
CA ALA A 290 2.71 8.79 8.61
C ALA A 290 2.31 10.23 8.98
N ALA A 291 1.98 10.50 10.24
CA ALA A 291 1.63 11.83 10.71
C ALA A 291 2.81 12.80 10.60
N LEU A 292 4.00 12.41 11.08
CA LEU A 292 5.21 13.25 11.05
C LEU A 292 5.60 13.69 9.64
N THR A 293 5.41 12.84 8.64
CA THR A 293 5.72 13.17 7.24
C THR A 293 4.86 14.31 6.67
N VAL A 294 3.75 14.66 7.33
CA VAL A 294 2.86 15.77 6.94
C VAL A 294 2.91 16.91 7.96
N SER A 295 3.05 16.61 9.24
CA SER A 295 2.98 17.58 10.33
C SER A 295 4.27 18.34 10.57
N ASP A 296 5.43 17.72 10.32
CA ASP A 296 6.74 18.26 10.69
C ASP A 296 7.62 18.44 9.44
N PRO A 297 7.84 19.70 8.98
CA PRO A 297 8.73 19.99 7.86
C PRO A 297 10.19 19.57 8.11
N THR A 298 10.59 19.41 9.38
CA THR A 298 11.91 18.92 9.76
C THR A 298 12.01 17.41 9.72
N ALA A 299 10.93 16.66 9.55
CA ALA A 299 10.99 15.21 9.43
C ALA A 299 11.57 14.78 8.07
N LEU A 300 11.01 15.30 6.97
CA LEU A 300 11.46 15.07 5.58
C LEU A 300 11.21 16.32 4.74
N ASP A 301 12.00 16.55 3.69
CA ASP A 301 11.81 17.68 2.76
C ASP A 301 10.43 17.60 2.11
N PRO A 302 9.52 18.59 2.31
CA PRO A 302 8.17 18.65 1.74
C PRO A 302 8.08 18.44 0.22
N SER A 303 9.11 18.84 -0.52
CA SER A 303 9.14 18.81 -1.99
C SER A 303 9.62 17.48 -2.56
N LYS A 304 10.24 16.64 -1.73
CA LYS A 304 10.86 15.38 -2.14
C LYS A 304 9.95 14.18 -1.84
N SER A 305 10.24 13.10 -2.54
CA SER A 305 9.50 11.86 -2.45
C SER A 305 10.34 10.74 -1.87
N TYR A 306 9.73 9.84 -1.10
CA TYR A 306 10.44 8.80 -0.36
C TYR A 306 9.68 7.47 -0.38
N THR A 307 10.41 6.36 -0.43
CA THR A 307 9.89 5.01 -0.18
C THR A 307 10.55 4.40 1.04
N LEU A 308 9.76 4.05 2.06
CA LEU A 308 10.24 3.66 3.38
C LEU A 308 9.89 2.21 3.69
N GLY A 309 10.88 1.36 3.91
CA GLY A 309 10.71 0.04 4.54
C GLY A 309 10.69 0.24 6.05
N VAL A 310 9.72 -0.33 6.76
CA VAL A 310 9.58 -0.09 8.21
C VAL A 310 9.41 -1.39 8.99
N ARG A 311 10.27 -1.61 10.00
CA ARG A 311 10.12 -2.66 11.01
C ARG A 311 10.56 -2.17 12.39
N ALA A 312 10.13 -2.86 13.45
CA ALA A 312 10.74 -2.73 14.76
C ALA A 312 11.90 -3.74 14.89
N VAL A 313 12.94 -3.35 15.62
CA VAL A 313 14.15 -4.15 15.84
C VAL A 313 14.43 -4.36 17.33
N GLY A 314 15.25 -5.36 17.66
CA GLY A 314 15.55 -5.75 19.05
C GLY A 314 14.64 -6.87 19.58
N ASP A 315 14.21 -6.78 20.84
CA ASP A 315 13.40 -7.81 21.52
C ASP A 315 11.93 -7.82 21.08
N MET A 316 11.65 -8.07 19.79
CA MET A 316 10.29 -8.22 19.25
C MET A 316 10.10 -9.59 18.58
N LYS A 317 8.92 -10.20 18.79
CA LYS A 317 8.54 -11.47 18.14
C LYS A 317 7.92 -11.23 16.75
N PRO A 318 8.23 -12.07 15.74
CA PRO A 318 9.10 -13.26 15.81
C PRO A 318 10.59 -12.88 15.82
N LYS A 319 11.44 -13.62 16.54
CA LYS A 319 12.90 -13.35 16.58
C LYS A 319 13.64 -14.18 15.52
N PRO A 320 14.81 -13.71 15.02
CA PRO A 320 15.40 -12.39 15.24
C PRO A 320 14.88 -11.33 14.25
N GLN A 321 14.74 -10.06 14.70
CA GLN A 321 14.36 -8.90 13.87
C GLN A 321 15.44 -7.83 13.93
N GLY A 322 16.67 -8.15 13.54
CA GLY A 322 17.81 -7.24 13.70
C GLY A 322 18.17 -6.96 15.16
N SER A 323 19.30 -6.31 15.37
CA SER A 323 19.70 -5.83 16.70
C SER A 323 19.03 -4.49 17.04
N LYS A 324 19.00 -4.10 18.32
CA LYS A 324 18.36 -2.83 18.72
C LYS A 324 19.11 -1.63 18.13
N GLU A 325 20.42 -1.76 17.98
CA GLU A 325 21.36 -0.75 17.50
C GLU A 325 21.17 -0.43 16.00
N GLU A 326 20.54 -1.32 15.24
CA GLU A 326 20.17 -1.08 13.83
C GLU A 326 19.01 -0.09 13.66
N GLY A 327 18.34 0.30 14.74
CA GLY A 327 17.19 1.20 14.73
C GLY A 327 17.37 2.40 15.65
N LEU A 328 16.46 3.35 15.53
CA LEU A 328 16.39 4.57 16.33
C LEU A 328 15.17 4.55 17.27
N PRO A 329 15.22 5.25 18.41
CA PRO A 329 14.17 5.18 19.42
C PRO A 329 12.84 5.78 18.94
N THR A 330 12.88 6.87 18.18
CA THR A 330 11.70 7.63 17.75
C THR A 330 11.49 7.62 16.23
N ALA A 331 10.23 7.79 15.83
CA ALA A 331 9.87 7.92 14.41
C ALA A 331 10.48 9.17 13.76
N LEU A 332 10.61 10.27 14.51
CA LEU A 332 11.21 11.50 14.02
C LEU A 332 12.69 11.31 13.69
N GLU A 333 13.47 10.71 14.59
CA GLU A 333 14.89 10.41 14.35
C GLU A 333 15.06 9.48 13.14
N CYS A 334 14.20 8.49 12.97
CA CYS A 334 14.19 7.62 11.79
C CYS A 334 13.97 8.38 10.48
N LEU A 335 13.10 9.39 10.46
CA LEU A 335 12.84 10.20 9.27
C LEU A 335 13.99 11.17 8.99
N GLN A 336 14.58 11.73 10.05
CA GLN A 336 15.71 12.65 9.93
C GLN A 336 16.98 11.94 9.44
N SER A 337 17.20 10.69 9.82
CA SER A 337 18.39 9.92 9.41
C SER A 337 18.43 9.58 7.92
N ILE A 338 17.29 9.61 7.24
CA ILE A 338 17.17 9.30 5.80
C ILE A 338 17.05 10.54 4.92
N LYS A 339 17.21 11.75 5.47
CA LYS A 339 17.25 12.98 4.66
C LYS A 339 18.38 12.91 3.63
N GLY A 340 18.10 13.36 2.41
CA GLY A 340 19.03 13.25 1.27
C GLY A 340 19.02 11.88 0.57
N GLN A 341 18.24 10.91 1.07
CA GLN A 341 18.03 9.61 0.44
C GLN A 341 16.61 9.52 -0.16
N GLU A 342 16.18 10.60 -0.82
CA GLU A 342 14.92 10.61 -1.58
C GLU A 342 14.92 9.60 -2.74
N ASP A 343 13.71 9.21 -3.16
CA ASP A 343 13.52 8.45 -4.38
C ASP A 343 14.09 9.27 -5.56
N ALA A 344 14.94 8.64 -6.37
CA ALA A 344 15.43 9.26 -7.59
C ALA A 344 14.25 9.65 -8.48
N ASN A 345 14.37 10.77 -9.20
CA ASN A 345 13.43 11.15 -10.26
C ASN A 345 13.45 10.17 -11.46
N ASP A 346 14.16 9.04 -11.34
CA ASP A 346 14.22 8.02 -12.38
C ASP A 346 12.86 7.29 -12.45
N LYS A 347 12.14 7.58 -13.53
CA LYS A 347 10.80 7.04 -13.83
C LYS A 347 10.90 5.63 -14.43
N THR A 348 11.98 4.89 -14.15
CA THR A 348 12.15 3.53 -14.64
C THR A 348 11.08 2.63 -14.02
N VAL A 349 10.14 2.22 -14.86
CA VAL A 349 9.10 1.27 -14.49
C VAL A 349 9.76 -0.09 -14.30
N VAL A 350 9.91 -0.52 -13.05
CA VAL A 350 10.32 -1.88 -12.75
C VAL A 350 9.10 -2.78 -12.92
N ALA A 351 9.01 -3.52 -14.01
CA ALA A 351 7.87 -4.40 -14.23
C ALA A 351 8.01 -5.67 -13.35
N LYS A 352 6.96 -6.03 -12.58
CA LYS A 352 6.95 -7.23 -11.72
C LYS A 352 5.94 -8.29 -12.19
N PRO A 353 6.38 -9.53 -12.49
CA PRO A 353 5.48 -10.55 -13.03
C PRO A 353 4.73 -11.33 -11.93
N HIS A 354 3.88 -10.64 -11.16
CA HIS A 354 3.13 -11.23 -10.05
C HIS A 354 2.22 -12.41 -10.48
N GLY A 355 1.56 -12.28 -11.65
CA GLY A 355 0.70 -13.33 -12.17
C GLY A 355 1.47 -14.63 -12.45
N LEU A 356 2.68 -14.51 -13.02
CA LEU A 356 3.52 -15.68 -13.32
C LEU A 356 4.01 -16.36 -12.04
N ALA A 357 4.48 -15.59 -11.06
CA ALA A 357 4.96 -16.16 -9.79
C ALA A 357 3.84 -16.94 -9.07
N VAL A 358 2.62 -16.40 -9.07
CA VAL A 358 1.47 -17.07 -8.45
C VAL A 358 0.99 -18.26 -9.28
N ALA A 359 1.00 -18.17 -10.62
CA ALA A 359 0.67 -19.29 -11.48
C ALA A 359 1.59 -20.49 -11.19
N LEU A 360 2.90 -20.26 -11.15
CA LEU A 360 3.89 -21.29 -10.83
C LEU A 360 3.62 -21.88 -9.45
N PHE A 361 3.36 -21.05 -8.43
CA PHE A 361 3.09 -21.54 -7.09
C PHE A 361 1.80 -22.39 -7.00
N VAL A 362 0.67 -21.84 -7.44
CA VAL A 362 -0.66 -22.47 -7.30
C VAL A 362 -0.79 -23.71 -8.19
N TYR A 363 -0.34 -23.64 -9.44
CA TYR A 363 -0.45 -24.78 -10.35
C TYR A 363 0.52 -25.89 -9.98
N SER A 364 1.70 -25.58 -9.41
CA SER A 364 2.58 -26.62 -8.88
C SER A 364 1.95 -27.35 -7.69
N LEU A 365 1.30 -26.64 -6.77
CA LEU A 365 0.58 -27.26 -5.65
C LEU A 365 -0.59 -28.12 -6.13
N ALA A 366 -1.35 -27.64 -7.11
CA ALA A 366 -2.45 -28.41 -7.70
C ALA A 366 -1.94 -29.70 -8.38
N PHE A 367 -0.82 -29.61 -9.11
CA PHE A 367 -0.20 -30.76 -9.77
C PHE A 367 0.33 -31.80 -8.76
N ILE A 368 0.99 -31.36 -7.69
CA ILE A 368 1.46 -32.23 -6.61
C ILE A 368 0.28 -32.91 -5.92
N GLY A 369 -0.78 -32.14 -5.62
CA GLY A 369 -2.00 -32.64 -5.01
C GLY A 369 -2.66 -33.73 -5.87
N PHE A 370 -2.80 -33.48 -7.18
CA PHE A 370 -3.33 -34.45 -8.12
C PHE A 370 -2.51 -35.74 -8.15
N LYS A 371 -1.18 -35.65 -8.24
CA LYS A 371 -0.31 -36.84 -8.22
C LYS A 371 -0.46 -37.65 -6.93
N LEU A 372 -0.54 -36.98 -5.77
CA LEU A 372 -0.73 -37.65 -4.49
C LEU A 372 -2.09 -38.35 -4.43
N THR A 373 -3.16 -37.71 -4.90
CA THR A 373 -4.49 -38.33 -4.99
C THR A 373 -4.47 -39.57 -5.88
N PHE A 374 -3.87 -39.51 -7.06
CA PHE A 374 -3.75 -40.67 -7.95
C PHE A 374 -2.92 -41.81 -7.34
N ALA A 375 -1.83 -41.48 -6.63
CA ALA A 375 -1.02 -42.48 -5.94
C ALA A 375 -1.81 -43.17 -4.81
N VAL A 376 -2.57 -42.41 -4.01
CA VAL A 376 -3.40 -42.96 -2.92
C VAL A 376 -4.56 -43.79 -3.46
N VAL A 377 -5.26 -43.31 -4.48
CA VAL A 377 -6.35 -44.06 -5.14
C VAL A 377 -5.79 -45.33 -5.78
N GLY A 378 -4.66 -45.25 -6.49
CA GLY A 378 -4.00 -46.43 -7.07
C GLY A 378 -3.57 -47.45 -6.02
N ALA A 379 -3.03 -47.00 -4.87
CA ALA A 379 -2.70 -47.88 -3.76
C ALA A 379 -3.94 -48.53 -3.13
N ALA A 380 -5.02 -47.77 -2.95
CA ALA A 380 -6.29 -48.29 -2.43
C ALA A 380 -6.91 -49.33 -3.38
N LEU A 381 -6.96 -49.06 -4.69
CA LEU A 381 -7.48 -50.00 -5.69
C LEU A 381 -6.69 -51.32 -5.71
N ARG A 382 -5.36 -51.26 -5.55
CA ARG A 382 -4.51 -52.46 -5.42
C ARG A 382 -4.83 -53.26 -4.16
N LEU A 383 -5.10 -52.60 -3.03
CA LEU A 383 -5.48 -53.27 -1.78
C LEU A 383 -6.84 -53.97 -1.88
N PHE A 384 -7.76 -53.45 -2.70
CA PHE A 384 -9.08 -54.04 -2.94
C PHE A 384 -9.13 -54.98 -4.16
N GLY A 385 -7.97 -55.38 -4.72
CA GLY A 385 -7.91 -56.35 -5.82
C GLY A 385 -8.45 -55.84 -7.16
N VAL A 386 -8.65 -54.54 -7.33
CA VAL A 386 -9.07 -53.94 -8.60
C VAL A 386 -7.82 -53.72 -9.45
N SER A 387 -7.67 -54.55 -10.50
CA SER A 387 -6.59 -54.40 -11.48
C SER A 387 -6.74 -53.05 -12.21
N THR A 388 -5.70 -52.23 -12.14
CA THR A 388 -5.62 -50.97 -12.89
C THR A 388 -4.89 -51.27 -14.20
N SER A 389 -5.66 -51.58 -15.26
CA SER A 389 -5.16 -51.73 -16.63
C SER A 389 -4.88 -50.39 -17.28
#